data_AF-A0A3D5UTM7-F1
#
_entry.id   AF-A0A3D5UTM7-F1
#
_cell.length_a   1.000
_cell.length_b   1.000
_cell.length_c   1.000
_cell.angle_alpha   90.00
_cell.angle_beta   90.00
_cell.angle_gamma   90.00
#
_symmetry.space_group_name_H-M   'P 1'
#
loop_
_entity.id
_entity.type
_entity.pdbx_description
1 polymer ?
#
loop_
_entity_poly.entity_id
_entity_poly.type
_entity_poly.pdbx_seq_one_letter_code
_entity_poly.pdbx_strand_id
1 'polypeptide(L)' 'DLQQDMQKTVWAAGCSSWYKTADGKVTNNWSSFTAKYWWQMRHPNFAEYALKRA' A
#
# COMPACT_ATOMS: atom_id res chain seq x y z
N ASP A 1 -0.54 -0.41 -10.73
CA ASP A 1 -0.89 -1.28 -9.59
C ASP A 1 0.00 -0.93 -8.40
N LEU A 2 -0.50 -1.01 -7.16
CA LEU A 2 0.20 -0.59 -5.93
C LEU A 2 1.56 -1.28 -5.78
N GLN A 3 1.62 -2.58 -6.07
CA GLN A 3 2.86 -3.35 -5.99
C GLN A 3 3.87 -2.96 -7.09
N GLN A 4 3.41 -2.54 -8.27
CA GLN A 4 4.30 -2.02 -9.32
C GLN A 4 4.91 -0.67 -8.92
N ASP A 5 4.13 0.20 -8.29
CA ASP A 5 4.64 1.49 -7.79
C ASP A 5 5.61 1.29 -6.62
N MET A 6 5.39 0.27 -5.79
CA MET A 6 6.29 -0.09 -4.70
C MET A 6 7.71 -0.43 -5.17
N GLN A 7 7.85 -1.08 -6.34
CA GLN A 7 9.15 -1.42 -6.93
C GLN A 7 10.04 -0.21 -7.23
N LYS A 8 9.46 1.00 -7.30
CA LYS A 8 10.18 2.25 -7.55
C LYS A 8 10.66 2.94 -6.27
N THR A 9 10.45 2.32 -5.10
CA THR A 9 10.76 2.90 -3.80
C THR A 9 11.94 2.21 -3.12
N VAL A 10 12.53 2.87 -2.13
CA VAL A 10 13.60 2.29 -1.30
C VAL A 10 13.15 1.02 -0.56
N TRP A 11 11.85 0.85 -0.31
CA TRP A 11 11.30 -0.30 0.40
C TRP A 11 11.43 -1.60 -0.39
N ALA A 12 11.41 -1.51 -1.72
CA ALA A 12 11.60 -2.65 -2.63
C ALA A 12 13.05 -2.81 -3.12
N ALA A 13 13.97 -1.93 -2.71
CA ALA A 13 15.36 -1.95 -3.16
C ALA A 13 16.11 -3.25 -2.79
N GLY A 14 17.29 -3.47 -3.37
CA GLY A 14 18.03 -4.74 -3.34
C GLY A 14 18.42 -5.29 -1.96
N CYS A 15 18.38 -4.49 -0.89
CA CYS A 15 18.69 -4.96 0.46
C CYS A 15 17.54 -5.80 1.04
N SER A 16 17.89 -6.77 1.89
CA SER A 16 16.94 -7.44 2.77
C SER A 16 16.47 -6.45 3.83
N SER A 17 15.16 -6.29 3.96
CA SER A 17 14.54 -5.45 4.97
C SER A 17 13.40 -6.21 5.61
N TRP A 18 13.06 -5.87 6.85
CA TRP A 18 11.96 -6.51 7.57
C TRP A 18 10.60 -6.31 6.86
N TYR A 19 10.48 -5.30 6.01
CA TYR A 19 9.26 -4.96 5.28
C TYR A 19 9.06 -5.75 3.97
N LYS A 20 10.10 -6.46 3.51
CA LYS A 20 10.11 -7.18 2.23
C LYS A 20 10.10 -8.68 2.49
N THR A 21 9.09 -9.36 1.97
CA THR A 21 8.96 -10.82 2.08
C THR A 21 10.03 -11.54 1.23
N ALA A 22 10.16 -12.84 1.41
CA ALA A 22 11.11 -13.66 0.62
C ALA A 22 10.81 -13.63 -0.90
N ASP A 23 9.55 -13.47 -1.28
CA ASP A 23 9.07 -13.28 -2.66
C ASP A 23 9.17 -11.82 -3.15
N GLY A 24 9.78 -10.92 -2.36
CA GLY A 24 10.05 -9.54 -2.77
C GLY A 24 8.86 -8.58 -2.62
N LYS A 25 7.76 -9.01 -1.99
CA LYS A 25 6.56 -8.21 -1.79
C LYS A 25 6.70 -7.34 -0.54
N VAL A 26 6.28 -6.08 -0.64
CA VAL A 26 6.13 -5.20 0.53
C VAL A 26 4.65 -5.04 0.82
N THR A 27 4.23 -5.51 1.99
CA THR A 27 2.82 -5.52 2.41
C THR A 27 2.49 -4.45 3.44
N ASN A 28 3.50 -3.96 4.17
CA ASN A 28 3.32 -3.01 5.26
C ASN A 28 3.35 -1.55 4.80
N ASN A 29 4.27 -1.21 3.90
CA ASN A 29 4.53 0.20 3.55
C ASN A 29 3.69 0.66 2.36
N TRP A 30 3.49 1.98 2.25
CA TRP A 30 2.81 2.64 1.14
C TRP A 30 3.83 3.22 0.15
N SER A 31 3.55 3.11 -1.15
CA SER A 31 4.50 3.49 -2.21
C SER A 31 4.57 4.99 -2.50
N SER A 32 3.70 5.80 -1.89
CA SER A 32 3.57 7.23 -2.21
C SER A 32 3.52 8.11 -0.96
N PHE A 33 3.29 9.41 -1.14
CA PHE A 33 3.18 10.35 -0.03
C PHE A 33 1.92 10.12 0.81
N THR A 34 2.02 10.39 2.11
CA THR A 34 0.88 10.35 3.03
C THR A 34 -0.26 11.26 2.60
N ALA A 35 0.04 12.41 1.96
CA ALA A 35 -0.98 13.31 1.43
C ALA A 35 -1.84 12.65 0.33
N LYS A 36 -1.23 11.83 -0.54
CA LYS A 36 -1.97 11.08 -1.57
C LYS A 36 -2.87 10.02 -0.92
N TYR A 37 -2.36 9.31 0.09
CA TYR A 37 -3.16 8.35 0.86
C TYR A 37 -4.37 9.04 1.50
N TRP A 38 -4.15 10.15 2.21
CA TRP A 38 -5.22 10.94 2.82
C TRP A 38 -6.27 11.36 1.80
N TRP A 39 -5.85 11.88 0.64
CA TRP A 39 -6.76 12.31 -0.41
C TRP A 39 -7.64 11.17 -0.95
N GLN A 40 -7.05 9.98 -1.16
CA GLN A 40 -7.77 8.79 -1.63
C GLN A 40 -8.80 8.32 -0.60
N MET A 41 -8.46 8.37 0.68
CA MET A 41 -9.36 7.97 1.77
C MET A 41 -10.56 8.91 1.97
N ARG A 42 -10.59 10.10 1.34
CA ARG A 42 -11.75 11.01 1.45
C ARG A 42 -13.00 10.52 0.71
N HIS A 43 -12.83 9.65 -0.28
CA HIS A 43 -13.94 9.14 -1.09
C HIS A 43 -13.78 7.63 -1.30
N PRO A 44 -13.93 6.82 -0.24
CA PRO A 44 -13.86 5.37 -0.37
C PRO A 44 -15.02 4.87 -1.24
N ASN A 45 -14.76 3.84 -2.04
CA ASN A 45 -15.80 3.16 -2.79
C ASN A 45 -16.60 2.25 -1.86
N PHE A 46 -17.70 2.74 -1.30
CA PHE A 46 -18.53 1.97 -0.36
C PHE A 46 -19.13 0.69 -0.96
N ALA A 47 -19.18 0.55 -2.29
CA ALA A 47 -19.63 -0.68 -2.94
C ALA A 47 -18.69 -1.87 -2.69
N GLU A 48 -17.43 -1.63 -2.31
CA GLU A 48 -16.45 -2.68 -1.96
C GLU A 48 -16.61 -3.18 -0.51
N TYR A 49 -17.52 -2.58 0.28
CA TYR A 49 -17.68 -2.86 1.69
C TYR A 49 -19.02 -3.54 1.98
N ALA A 50 -18.98 -4.61 2.77
CA ALA A 50 -20.16 -5.17 3.41
C ALA A 50 -20.46 -4.39 4.69
N LEU A 51 -21.26 -3.32 4.58
CA LEU A 51 -21.67 -2.51 5.72
C LEU A 51 -22.57 -3.34 6.65
N LYS A 52 -22.13 -3.54 7.90
CA LYS A 52 -22.95 -4.14 8.96
C LYS A 52 -23.42 -3.04 9.89
N ARG A 53 -24.68 -3.14 10.35
CA ARG A 53 -25.15 -2.33 11.47
C ARG A 53 -24.45 -2.79 12.75
N ALA A 54 -24.11 -1.83 13.60
CA ALA A 54 -23.59 -2.09 14.94
C ALA A 54 -24.67 -2.73 15.83
#